data_AF-A0AB38ALB1-F1
#
_entry.id   AF-A0AB38ALB1-F1
#
_cell.length_a   1.000
_cell.length_b   1.000
_cell.length_c   1.000
_cell.angle_alpha   90.00
_cell.angle_beta   90.00
_cell.angle_gamma   90.00
#
_symmetry.space_group_name_H-M   'P 1'
#
loop_
_entity.id
_entity.type
_entity.pdbx_description
1 polymer ?
#
loop_
_entity_poly.entity_id
_entity_poly.type
_entity_poly.pdbx_seq_one_letter_code
_entity_poly.pdbx_strand_id
1 'polypeptide(L)' 'MQECPRCGSEATLDPENARALWCLSCWHAWTLPKESRCTGLLPRLMPGLRVLDEHRDLNC' A
#
# COMPACT_ATOMS: atom_id res chain seq x y z
N MET A 1 -2.14 3.24 -17.96
CA MET A 1 -0.99 3.82 -17.25
C MET A 1 -1.52 4.40 -15.95
N GLN A 2 -0.90 4.10 -14.80
CA GLN A 2 -1.29 4.71 -13.51
C GLN A 2 -0.34 5.87 -13.21
N GLU A 3 -0.85 6.91 -12.55
CA GLU A 3 -0.04 8.04 -12.10
C GLU A 3 0.52 7.78 -10.70
N CYS A 4 1.75 8.26 -10.45
CA CYS A 4 2.39 8.14 -9.17
C CYS A 4 1.72 9.06 -8.13
N PRO A 5 1.28 8.53 -6.98
CA PRO A 5 0.63 9.35 -5.95
C PRO A 5 1.56 10.37 -5.29
N ARG A 6 2.88 10.24 -5.48
CA ARG A 6 3.88 11.10 -4.83
C ARG A 6 4.35 12.28 -5.69
N CYS A 7 4.46 12.08 -7.00
CA CYS A 7 5.05 13.08 -7.91
C CYS A 7 4.24 13.31 -9.19
N GLY A 8 3.15 12.59 -9.41
CA GLY A 8 2.27 12.75 -10.57
C GLY A 8 2.84 12.24 -11.89
N SER A 9 4.07 11.72 -11.91
CA SER A 9 4.62 11.10 -13.13
C SER A 9 4.02 9.73 -13.39
N GLU A 10 4.32 9.17 -14.57
CA GLU A 10 3.86 7.85 -14.92
C GLU A 10 4.48 6.75 -14.04
N ALA A 11 3.67 5.76 -13.69
CA ALA A 11 4.08 4.57 -12.97
C ALA A 11 3.90 3.31 -13.83
N THR A 12 4.91 2.45 -13.78
CA THR A 12 4.99 1.22 -14.56
C THR A 12 4.87 0.01 -13.65
N LEU A 13 4.34 -1.10 -14.18
CA LEU A 13 4.28 -2.37 -13.45
C LEU A 13 5.69 -2.93 -13.24
N ASP A 14 5.89 -3.50 -12.05
CA ASP A 14 7.07 -4.27 -11.72
C ASP A 14 7.06 -5.60 -12.49
N PRO A 15 8.12 -5.93 -13.24
CA PRO A 15 8.19 -7.16 -14.04
C PRO A 15 8.27 -8.44 -13.18
N GLU A 16 8.82 -8.36 -11.96
CA GLU A 16 8.91 -9.50 -11.04
C GLU A 16 7.64 -9.62 -10.18
N ASN A 17 6.96 -8.50 -9.94
CA ASN A 17 5.75 -8.45 -9.11
C ASN A 17 4.58 -7.79 -9.86
N ALA A 18 3.73 -8.61 -10.50
CA ALA A 18 2.56 -8.14 -11.26
C ALA A 18 1.53 -7.31 -10.46
N ARG A 19 1.70 -7.18 -9.14
CA ARG A 19 0.88 -6.36 -8.24
C ARG A 19 1.64 -5.20 -7.60
N ALA A 20 2.84 -4.90 -8.07
CA ALA A 20 3.59 -3.73 -7.65
C ALA A 20 3.71 -2.75 -8.82
N LEU A 21 3.66 -1.47 -8.50
CA LEU A 21 3.89 -0.37 -9.40
C LEU A 21 5.09 0.43 -8.92
N TRP A 22 5.93 0.82 -9.87
CA TRP A 22 7.14 1.59 -9.63
C TRP A 22 7.06 2.87 -10.44
N CYS A 23 7.38 3.97 -9.76
CA CYS A 23 7.58 5.26 -10.39
C CYS A 23 9.09 5.48 -10.59
N LEU A 24 9.56 5.43 -11.84
CA LEU A 24 10.98 5.64 -12.15
C LEU A 24 11.47 7.08 -11.93
N SER A 25 10.56 8.06 -11.86
CA SER A 25 10.92 9.46 -11.61
C SER A 25 11.30 9.76 -10.16
N CYS A 26 10.58 9.18 -9.19
CA CYS A 26 10.84 9.40 -7.75
C CYS A 26 11.24 8.14 -6.98
N TRP A 27 11.47 7.03 -7.70
CA TRP A 27 11.82 5.72 -7.15
C TRP A 27 10.84 5.22 -6.08
N HIS A 28 9.58 5.65 -6.16
CA HIS A 28 8.54 5.21 -5.24
C HIS A 28 7.89 3.93 -5.77
N ALA A 29 7.82 2.92 -4.91
CA ALA A 29 7.16 1.65 -5.20
C ALA A 29 5.99 1.43 -4.23
N TRP A 30 4.87 0.91 -4.74
CA TRP A 30 3.72 0.52 -3.94
C TRP A 30 3.04 -0.71 -4.53
N THR A 31 2.31 -1.44 -3.68
CA THR A 31 1.49 -2.56 -4.12
C THR A 31 0.08 -2.09 -4.45
N LEU A 32 -0.48 -2.63 -5.53
CA LEU A 32 -1.88 -2.46 -5.86
C LEU A 32 -2.73 -3.10 -4.77
N PRO A 33 -3.84 -2.46 -4.35
CA PRO A 33 -4.75 -3.06 -3.40
C PRO A 33 -5.18 -4.43 -3.93
N LYS A 34 -4.82 -5.49 -3.20
CA LYS A 34 -5.45 -6.78 -3.42
C LYS A 34 -6.92 -6.57 -3.09
N GLU A 35 -7.84 -6.89 -4.00
CA GLU A 35 -9.24 -7.10 -3.62
C GLU A 35 -9.24 -8.18 -2.55
N SER A 36 -9.19 -7.74 -1.31
CA SER A 36 -9.33 -8.60 -0.17
C SER A 36 -10.82 -8.87 -0.10
N ARG A 37 -11.26 -9.97 -0.72
CA ARG A 37 -12.46 -10.68 -0.26
C ARG A 37 -12.14 -11.22 1.14
N CYS A 38 -12.00 -10.30 2.11
CA CYS A 38 -11.94 -10.65 3.50
C CYS A 38 -13.34 -11.11 3.86
N THR A 39 -13.51 -12.43 3.92
CA THR A 39 -14.67 -13.07 4.53
C THR A 39 -14.77 -12.61 5.99
N GLY A 40 -15.51 -11.50 6.21
CA GLY A 40 -16.03 -11.03 7.51
C GLY A 40 -15.04 -10.61 8.60
N LEU A 41 -13.74 -10.91 8.52
CA LEU A 41 -12.80 -10.73 9.63
C LEU A 41 -12.14 -9.35 9.69
N LEU A 42 -12.02 -8.65 8.56
CA LEU A 42 -11.34 -7.35 8.52
C LEU A 42 -12.06 -6.28 9.37
N PRO A 43 -13.40 -6.12 9.32
CA PRO A 43 -14.11 -5.20 10.21
C PRO A 43 -13.87 -5.47 11.69
N ARG A 44 -13.70 -6.75 12.07
CA ARG A 44 -13.44 -7.16 13.44
C ARG A 44 -12.01 -6.83 13.89
N LEU A 45 -11.05 -6.83 12.97
CA LEU A 45 -9.64 -6.56 13.25
C LEU A 45 -9.27 -5.07 13.10
N MET A 46 -10.07 -4.29 12.38
CA MET A 46 -9.86 -2.83 12.19
C MET A 46 -9.61 -2.05 13.49
N PRO A 47 -10.35 -2.28 14.60
CA PRO A 47 -10.08 -1.58 15.85
C PRO A 47 -8.69 -1.89 16.42
N GLY A 48 -8.28 -3.17 16.40
CA GLY A 48 -6.95 -3.57 16.87
C GLY A 48 -5.82 -3.03 15.99
N LEU A 49 -6.03 -3.01 14.67
CA LEU A 49 -5.07 -2.42 13.73
C LEU A 49 -4.92 -0.91 13.93
N ARG A 50 -6.00 -0.18 14.26
CA ARG A 50 -5.95 1.25 14.56
C ARG A 50 -5.11 1.53 15.82
N VAL A 51 -5.31 0.76 16.89
CA VAL A 51 -4.52 0.90 18.12
C VAL A 51 -3.03 0.67 17.86
N LEU A 52 -2.68 -0.33 17.05
CA LEU A 52 -1.30 -0.61 16.66
C LEU A 52 -0.69 0.51 15.82
N ASP A 53 -1.46 1.14 14.93
CA ASP A 53 -1.01 2.29 14.14
C ASP A 53 -0.78 3.53 15.04
N GLU A 54 -1.69 3.79 15.99
CA GLU A 54 -1.56 4.88 16.97
C GLU A 54 -0.34 4.72 17.89
N HIS A 55 0.11 3.49 18.14
CA HIS A 55 1.23 3.19 19.04
C HIS A 55 2.52 2.82 18.28
N ARG A 56 2.52 2.95 16.95
CA ARG A 56 3.64 2.55 16.08
C ARG A 56 4.92 3.36 16.33
N ASP A 57 4.79 4.59 16.81
CA ASP A 57 5.90 5.52 17.05
C ASP A 57 6.37 5.56 18.52
N LEU A 58 5.85 4.68 19.39
CA LEU A 58 6.32 4.57 20.78
C LEU A 58 7.59 3.71 20.88
N ASN A 59 8.64 4.08 20.15
CA ASN A 59 10.01 3.68 20.47
C ASN A 59 10.63 4.79 21.33
N CYS A 60 10.70 4.55 22.64
CA CYS A 60 11.52 5.32 23.58
C CYS A 60 13.02 5.08 23.35
#